data_AF-A0A967WRG4-F1
#
_entry.id   AF-A0A967WRG4-F1
#
_cell.length_a   1.000
_cell.length_b   1.000
_cell.length_c   1.000
_cell.angle_alpha   90.00
_cell.angle_beta   90.00
_cell.angle_gamma   90.00
#
_symmetry.space_group_name_H-M   'P 1'
#
loop_
_entity.id
_entity.type
_entity.pdbx_description
1 polymer ?
#
loop_
_entity_poly.entity_id
_entity_poly.type
_entity_poly.pdbx_seq_one_letter_code
_entity_poly.pdbx_strand_id
1 'polypeptide(L)' 'MGEPIEAVLVGAGNRGYEAYGPYALEHPKQLRFTGVVDPHEGRRRRFAEAHG' A
#
# COMPACT_ATOMS: atom_id res chain seq x y z
N MET A 1 9.97 17.97 9.78
CA MET A 1 9.31 16.97 8.92
C MET A 1 8.12 16.44 9.69
N GLY A 2 6.93 16.46 9.10
CA GLY A 2 5.69 16.00 9.75
C GLY A 2 5.56 14.47 9.71
N GLU A 3 4.48 13.97 10.31
CA GLU A 3 4.12 12.55 10.25
C GLU A 3 3.81 12.11 8.81
N PRO A 4 4.09 10.84 8.44
CA PRO A 4 3.77 10.32 7.12
C PRO A 4 2.26 10.32 6.90
N ILE A 5 1.83 10.52 5.65
CA ILE A 5 0.42 10.40 5.30
C ILE A 5 0.03 8.93 5.45
N GLU A 6 -1.07 8.68 6.18
CA GLU A 6 -1.68 7.37 6.26
C GLU A 6 -2.76 7.23 5.19
N ALA A 7 -2.75 6.11 4.48
CA ALA A 7 -3.68 5.86 3.38
C ALA A 7 -4.20 4.42 3.38
N VAL A 8 -5.38 4.25 2.79
CA VAL A 8 -5.93 2.95 2.43
C VAL A 8 -5.79 2.76 0.92
N LEU A 9 -5.19 1.65 0.49
CA LEU A 9 -5.13 1.31 -0.93
C LEU A 9 -6.47 0.73 -1.38
N VAL A 10 -7.11 1.33 -2.38
CA VAL A 10 -8.29 0.78 -3.06
C VAL A 10 -7.87 0.27 -4.44
N GLY A 11 -7.81 -1.06 -4.60
CA GLY A 11 -7.37 -1.75 -5.80
C GLY A 11 -5.89 -2.15 -5.75
N ALA A 12 -5.62 -3.38 -5.34
CA ALA A 12 -4.28 -4.01 -5.27
C ALA A 12 -3.90 -4.76 -6.57
N GLY A 13 -4.36 -4.23 -7.71
CA GLY A 13 -3.91 -4.65 -9.05
C GLY A 13 -2.52 -4.08 -9.38
N ASN A 14 -2.19 -4.00 -10.67
CA ASN A 14 -0.84 -3.61 -11.11
C ASN A 14 -0.41 -2.24 -10.59
N ARG A 15 -1.25 -1.19 -10.72
CA ARG A 15 -0.86 0.14 -10.21
C ARG A 15 -0.73 0.17 -8.69
N GLY A 16 -1.68 -0.46 -7.98
CA GLY A 16 -1.65 -0.50 -6.53
C GLY A 16 -0.40 -1.18 -5.98
N TYR A 17 -0.06 -2.35 -6.53
CA TYR A 17 1.04 -3.15 -6.01
C TYR A 17 2.40 -2.86 -6.65
N GLU A 18 2.46 -2.56 -7.95
CA GLU A 18 3.75 -2.38 -8.66
C GLU A 18 4.20 -0.92 -8.73
N ALA A 19 3.34 0.04 -8.37
CA ALA A 19 3.70 1.46 -8.40
C ALA A 19 3.47 2.13 -7.03
N TYR A 20 2.25 2.13 -6.53
CA TYR A 20 1.93 2.85 -5.28
C TYR A 20 2.56 2.18 -4.06
N GLY A 21 2.52 0.85 -3.99
CA GLY A 21 3.17 0.06 -2.94
C GLY A 21 4.67 0.37 -2.83
N PRO A 22 5.48 0.12 -3.89
CA PRO A 22 6.91 0.38 -3.90
C PRO A 22 7.26 1.82 -3.49
N TYR A 23 6.52 2.81 -3.97
CA TYR A 23 6.71 4.20 -3.56
C TYR A 23 6.58 4.39 -2.04
N ALA A 24 5.56 3.80 -1.40
CA ALA A 24 5.40 3.89 0.05
C ALA A 24 6.51 3.14 0.81
N LEU A 25 7.03 2.04 0.27
CA LEU A 25 8.16 1.30 0.85
C LEU A 25 9.48 2.05 0.72
N GLU A 26 9.71 2.73 -0.40
CA GLU A 26 10.90 3.54 -0.67
C GLU A 26 10.86 4.88 0.09
N HIS A 27 9.67 5.40 0.39
CA HIS A 27 9.46 6.68 1.06
C HIS A 27 8.57 6.58 2.31
N PRO A 28 8.95 5.79 3.34
CA PRO A 28 8.11 5.53 4.51
C PRO A 28 7.88 6.76 5.39
N LYS A 29 8.69 7.81 5.23
CA LYS A 29 8.51 9.11 5.91
C LYS A 29 7.49 10.02 5.21
N GLN A 30 7.01 9.63 4.03
CA GLN A 30 6.05 10.41 3.23
C GLN A 30 4.68 9.73 3.20
N LEU A 31 4.63 8.41 3.02
CA LEU A 31 3.40 7.64 2.87
C LEU A 31 3.49 6.28 3.57
N ARG A 32 2.43 5.90 4.28
CA ARG A 32 2.23 4.56 4.82
C ARG A 32 0.83 4.05 4.49
N PHE A 33 0.75 2.86 3.92
CA PHE A 33 -0.53 2.18 3.76
C PHE A 33 -0.90 1.46 5.06
N THR A 34 -2.05 1.80 5.64
CA THR A 34 -2.57 1.18 6.87
C THR A 34 -3.75 0.24 6.60
N GLY A 35 -4.17 0.15 5.34
CA GLY A 35 -5.21 -0.79 4.91
C GLY A 35 -5.22 -1.01 3.40
N VAL A 36 -5.89 -2.08 2.97
CA VAL A 36 -6.07 -2.43 1.56
C VAL A 36 -7.44 -3.03 1.30
N VAL A 37 -8.07 -2.61 0.20
CA VAL A 37 -9.36 -3.11 -0.28
C VAL A 37 -9.21 -3.49 -1.76
N ASP A 38 -9.52 -4.73 -2.09
CA ASP A 38 -9.57 -5.27 -3.46
C ASP A 38 -10.55 -6.45 -3.45
N PRO A 39 -11.36 -6.72 -4.51
CA PRO A 39 -12.24 -7.90 -4.51
C PRO A 39 -11.47 -9.23 -4.43
N HIS A 40 -10.25 -9.30 -4.96
CA HIS A 40 -9.46 -10.51 -5.02
C HIS A 40 -8.65 -10.71 -3.73
N GLU A 41 -8.96 -11.76 -2.97
CA GLU A 41 -8.33 -12.04 -1.68
C GLU A 41 -6.81 -12.15 -1.75
N GLY A 42 -6.27 -12.89 -2.73
CA GLY A 42 -4.82 -13.01 -2.92
C GLY A 42 -4.12 -11.66 -3.17
N ARG A 43 -4.80 -10.70 -3.80
CA ARG A 43 -4.24 -9.36 -4.02
C ARG A 43 -4.23 -8.53 -2.74
N ARG A 44 -5.27 -8.65 -1.91
CA ARG A 44 -5.28 -8.06 -0.57
C ARG A 44 -4.16 -8.63 0.30
N ARG A 45 -4.04 -9.96 0.35
CA ARG A 45 -3.04 -10.66 1.18
C ARG A 45 -1.61 -10.27 0.80
N ARG A 46 -1.22 -10.40 -0.47
CA ARG A 46 0.14 -10.04 -0.91
C ARG A 46 0.50 -8.59 -0.59
N PHE A 47 -0.47 -7.67 -0.70
CA PHE A 47 -0.23 -6.26 -0.41
C PHE A 47 -0.09 -6.03 1.09
N ALA A 48 -0.97 -6.62 1.90
CA ALA A 48 -0.88 -6.54 3.36
C ALA A 48 0.44 -7.13 3.89
N GLU A 49 0.90 -8.25 3.32
CA GLU A 49 2.19 -8.87 3.66
C GLU A 49 3.39 -7.98 3.32
N ALA A 50 3.34 -7.25 2.20
CA ALA A 50 4.42 -6.35 1.80
C ALA A 50 4.49 -5.06 2.63
N HIS A 51 3.38 -4.65 3.25
CA HIS A 51 3.22 -3.36 3.94
C HIS A 51 2.98 -3.47 5.46
N GLY A 52 2.95 -4.70 5.99
CA GLY A 52 2.70 -5.01 7.41
C GLY A 52 3.88 -4.75 8.33
#